data_AF-A0A4Q1UNG6-F1
#
_entry.id   AF-A0A4Q1UNG6-F1
#
_cell.length_a   1.000
_cell.length_b   1.000
_cell.length_c   1.000
_cell.angle_alpha   90.00
_cell.angle_beta   90.00
_cell.angle_gamma   90.00
#
_symmetry.space_group_name_H-M   'P 1'
#
loop_
_entity.id
_entity.type
_entity.pdbx_description
1 polymer ?
#
loop_
_entity_poly.entity_id
_entity_poly.type
_entity_poly.pdbx_seq_one_letter_code
_entity_poly.pdbx_strand_id
1 'polypeptide(L)'
;MAERRRVKHSKSLRERLLEDAAKYREAAELLPPGAERERLLKRVQQAEAAAQFDGWLTSSRAAPASPGAIGQRMIGIRETTD
;
A
#
# COMPACT_ATOMS: atom_id res chain seq x y z
N MET A 1 -27.57 -17.38 -1.58
CA MET A 1 -26.40 -16.50 -1.85
C MET A 1 -25.24 -17.02 -1.01
N ALA A 2 -24.04 -17.18 -1.56
CA ALA A 2 -22.90 -17.71 -0.80
C ALA A 2 -22.36 -16.64 0.16
N GLU A 3 -22.13 -17.03 1.42
CA GLU A 3 -21.59 -16.13 2.44
C GLU A 3 -20.12 -15.80 2.16
N ARG A 4 -19.78 -14.51 2.13
CA ARG A 4 -18.41 -14.06 1.87
C ARG A 4 -17.55 -14.25 3.11
N ARG A 5 -16.56 -15.13 3.04
CA ARG A 5 -15.61 -15.34 4.13
C ARG A 5 -14.62 -14.16 4.22
N ARG A 6 -14.89 -13.20 5.10
CA ARG A 6 -13.94 -12.12 5.42
C ARG A 6 -12.88 -12.64 6.39
N VAL A 7 -11.66 -12.82 5.92
CA VAL A 7 -10.52 -13.15 6.80
C VAL A 7 -9.96 -11.87 7.43
N LYS A 8 -9.83 -11.85 8.75
CA LYS A 8 -9.09 -10.80 9.47
C LYS A 8 -7.62 -11.19 9.51
N HIS A 9 -6.75 -10.33 8.97
CA HIS A 9 -5.31 -10.49 9.07
C HIS A 9 -4.77 -9.60 10.19
N SER A 10 -3.89 -10.15 11.02
CA SER A 10 -3.20 -9.40 12.09
C SER A 10 -2.10 -8.50 11.53
N LYS A 11 -1.43 -8.95 10.47
CA LYS A 11 -0.41 -8.21 9.72
C LYS A 11 -1.04 -7.44 8.55
N SER A 12 -0.43 -6.32 8.18
CA SER A 12 -0.79 -5.58 6.98
C SER A 12 -0.57 -6.40 5.71
N LEU A 13 -1.20 -5.99 4.61
CA LEU A 13 -1.01 -6.64 3.31
C LEU A 13 0.47 -6.56 2.88
N ARG A 14 1.09 -5.39 3.02
CA ARG A 14 2.51 -5.16 2.71
C ARG A 14 3.44 -6.08 3.49
N GLU A 15 3.29 -6.17 4.80
CA GLU A 15 4.15 -7.02 5.64
C GLU A 15 4.08 -8.49 5.21
N ARG A 16 2.88 -9.00 4.96
CA ARG A 16 2.69 -10.38 4.50
C ARG A 16 3.35 -10.64 3.14
N LEU A 17 3.24 -9.69 2.21
CA LEU A 17 3.87 -9.81 0.89
C LEU A 17 5.40 -9.84 1.01
N LEU A 18 5.98 -9.02 1.89
CA LEU A 18 7.42 -9.03 2.14
C LEU A 18 7.88 -10.32 2.84
N GLU A 19 7.10 -10.85 3.78
CA GLU A 19 7.37 -12.15 4.41
C GLU A 19 7.34 -13.29 3.40
N ASP A 20 6.37 -13.28 2.48
CA ASP A 20 6.31 -14.30 1.44
C ASP A 20 7.47 -14.17 0.45
N ALA A 21 7.88 -12.94 0.09
CA ALA A 21 9.08 -12.71 -0.71
C ALA A 21 10.34 -13.30 -0.04
N ALA A 22 10.51 -13.10 1.27
CA ALA A 22 11.62 -13.68 2.03
C ALA A 22 11.60 -15.21 1.99
N LYS A 23 10.45 -15.84 2.25
CA LYS A 23 10.31 -17.32 2.18
C LYS A 23 10.62 -17.87 0.79
N TYR A 24 10.19 -17.18 -0.27
CA TYR A 24 10.50 -17.61 -1.64
C TYR A 24 11.99 -17.46 -1.96
N ARG A 25 12.68 -16.43 -1.44
CA ARG A 25 14.13 -16.29 -1.57
C ARG A 25 14.86 -17.44 -0.87
N GLU A 26 14.53 -17.70 0.40
CA GLU A 26 15.10 -18.81 1.18
C GLU A 26 14.90 -20.16 0.46
N ALA A 27 13.68 -20.43 -0.03
CA ALA A 27 13.39 -21.65 -0.77
C ALA A 27 14.17 -21.73 -2.09
N ALA A 28 14.38 -20.61 -2.80
CA ALA A 28 15.14 -20.56 -4.04
C ALA A 28 16.65 -20.77 -3.83
N GLU A 29 17.18 -20.39 -2.66
CA GLU A 29 18.59 -20.60 -2.29
C GLU A 29 18.91 -22.06 -2.02
N LEU A 30 17.94 -22.85 -1.54
CA LEU A 30 18.08 -24.28 -1.30
C LEU A 30 18.03 -25.14 -2.58
N LEU A 31 17.62 -24.56 -3.71
CA LEU A 31 17.48 -25.28 -4.97
C LEU A 31 18.69 -25.05 -5.90
N PRO A 32 19.10 -26.08 -6.66
CA PRO A 32 20.07 -25.88 -7.73
C PRO A 32 19.47 -24.97 -8.82
N PRO A 33 20.32 -24.36 -9.68
CA PRO A 33 19.85 -23.64 -10.86
C PRO A 33 18.92 -24.51 -11.71
N GLY A 34 17.75 -23.97 -12.05
CA GLY A 34 16.75 -24.66 -12.85
C GLY A 34 15.37 -24.00 -12.78
N ALA A 35 14.42 -24.58 -13.52
CA ALA A 35 13.09 -24.02 -13.69
C ALA A 35 12.35 -23.79 -12.37
N GLU A 36 12.53 -24.65 -11.37
CA GLU A 36 11.86 -24.50 -10.07
C GLU A 36 12.41 -23.32 -9.26
N ARG A 37 13.74 -23.17 -9.23
CA ARG A 37 14.38 -21.99 -8.63
C ARG A 37 13.91 -20.70 -9.32
N GLU A 38 13.83 -20.70 -10.65
CA GLU A 38 13.35 -19.54 -11.41
C GLU A 38 11.88 -19.21 -11.11
N ARG A 39 11.02 -20.21 -10.91
CA ARG A 39 9.62 -19.97 -10.51
C ARG A 39 9.54 -19.28 -9.17
N LEU A 40 10.33 -19.72 -8.19
CA LEU A 40 10.39 -19.06 -6.87
C LEU A 40 10.91 -17.63 -6.99
N LEU A 41 11.98 -17.38 -7.76
CA LEU A 41 12.49 -16.04 -7.99
C LEU A 41 11.48 -15.12 -8.72
N LYS A 42 10.62 -15.66 -9.59
CA LYS A 42 9.50 -14.90 -10.17
C LYS A 42 8.46 -14.55 -9.11
N ARG A 43 8.17 -15.45 -8.17
CA ARG A 43 7.26 -15.17 -7.04
C ARG A 43 7.79 -14.10 -6.10
N VAL A 44 9.11 -14.09 -5.85
CA VAL A 44 9.78 -13.01 -5.11
C VAL A 44 9.48 -11.66 -5.75
N GLN A 45 9.77 -11.53 -7.05
CA GLN A 45 9.55 -10.27 -7.78
C GLN A 45 8.08 -9.83 -7.78
N GLN A 46 7.15 -10.77 -7.93
CA GLN A 46 5.71 -10.48 -7.87
C GLN A 46 5.29 -9.98 -6.48
N ALA A 47 5.77 -10.60 -5.42
CA ALA A 47 5.44 -10.21 -4.05
C ALA A 47 6.00 -8.83 -3.70
N GLU A 48 7.23 -8.52 -4.13
CA GLU A 48 7.85 -7.21 -3.93
C GLU A 48 7.16 -6.10 -4.73
N ALA A 49 6.83 -6.37 -6.00
CA ALA A 49 6.06 -5.43 -6.81
C ALA A 49 4.69 -5.16 -6.17
N ALA A 50 3.97 -6.19 -5.72
CA ALA A 50 2.70 -6.04 -5.03
C ALA A 50 2.82 -5.22 -3.75
N ALA A 51 3.89 -5.43 -2.96
CA ALA A 51 4.16 -4.65 -1.76
C ALA A 51 4.41 -3.17 -2.09
N GLN A 52 5.15 -2.90 -3.18
CA GLN A 52 5.37 -1.53 -3.67
C GLN A 52 4.07 -0.85 -4.09
N PHE A 53 3.22 -1.53 -4.86
CA PHE A 53 1.90 -1.03 -5.27
C PHE A 53 1.02 -0.71 -4.06
N ASP A 54 1.00 -1.56 -3.03
CA ASP A 54 0.26 -1.29 -1.80
C ASP A 54 0.73 -0.01 -1.11
N GLY A 55 2.03 0.25 -1.15
CA GLY A 55 2.63 1.51 -0.69
C GLY A 55 2.12 2.72 -1.49
N TRP A 56 2.11 2.63 -2.82
CA TRP A 56 1.59 3.70 -3.68
C TRP A 56 0.11 3.97 -3.46
N LEU A 57 -0.72 2.94 -3.38
CA LEU A 57 -2.16 3.06 -3.15
C LEU A 57 -2.49 3.63 -1.76
N THR A 58 -1.66 3.34 -0.76
CA THR A 58 -1.83 3.89 0.58
C THR A 58 -1.35 5.34 0.64
N SER A 59 -0.28 5.69 -0.07
CA SER A 59 0.24 7.06 -0.16
C SER A 59 -0.65 7.98 -0.99
N SER A 60 -1.23 7.52 -2.11
CA SER A 60 -2.12 8.33 -2.94
C SER A 60 -3.47 8.60 -2.27
N ARG A 61 -3.89 7.71 -1.35
CA ARG A 61 -5.05 7.93 -0.49
C ARG A 61 -4.81 9.01 0.58
N ALA A 62 -3.58 9.50 0.74
CA ALA A 62 -3.27 10.56 1.66
C ALA A 62 -3.37 11.96 1.00
N ALA A 63 -4.59 12.46 0.74
CA ALA A 63 -4.91 13.91 0.73
C ALA A 63 -6.42 14.22 0.59
N PRO A 64 -6.93 15.37 1.09
CA PRO A 64 -6.27 16.41 1.90
C PRO A 64 -6.78 16.46 3.36
N ALA A 65 -6.02 17.17 4.20
CA ALA A 65 -6.42 17.53 5.56
C ALA A 65 -7.87 18.07 5.60
N SER A 66 -8.60 17.62 6.61
CA SER A 66 -9.95 18.01 7.05
C SER A 66 -10.67 19.12 6.26
N PRO A 67 -11.90 18.90 5.75
CA PRO A 67 -12.76 19.96 5.23
C PRO A 67 -13.28 20.81 6.40
N GLY A 68 -12.44 21.67 6.96
CA GLY A 68 -12.77 22.55 8.07
C GLY A 68 -11.96 23.84 8.16
N ALA A 69 -10.97 24.05 7.28
CA ALA A 69 -10.08 25.22 7.32
C ALA A 69 -10.26 26.18 6.13
N ILE A 70 -11.47 26.29 5.58
CA ILE A 70 -11.85 27.36 4.65
C ILE A 70 -12.99 28.15 5.29
N GLY A 71 -12.69 28.77 6.41
CA GLY A 71 -13.59 29.68 7.12
C GLY A 71 -12.75 30.78 7.73
N GLN A 72 -12.97 32.01 7.27
CA GLN A 72 -12.39 33.28 7.75
C GLN A 72 -11.08 33.74 7.09
N ARG A 73 -11.22 34.39 5.93
CA ARG A 73 -10.73 35.77 5.82
C ARG A 73 -11.92 36.64 5.43
N MET A 74 -12.43 37.35 6.43
CA MET A 74 -13.42 38.40 6.22
C MET A 74 -12.86 39.42 5.24
N ILE A 75 -13.61 39.56 4.17
CA ILE A 75 -13.95 40.80 3.48
C ILE A 75 -13.66 42.03 4.37
N GLY A 76 -12.59 42.76 4.05
CA GLY A 76 -12.44 44.15 4.44
C GLY A 76 -13.15 45.02 3.40
N ILE A 77 -14.46 45.24 3.58
CA ILE A 77 -15.19 46.29 2.88
C ILE A 77 -14.60 47.63 3.30
N ARG A 78 -14.35 48.48 2.29
CA ARG A 78 -14.05 49.89 2.46
C ARG A 78 -15.27 50.56 3.10
N GLU A 79 -15.11 51.14 4.27
CA GLU A 79 -16.06 52.15 4.76
C GLU A 79 -15.44 53.53 4.56
N THR A 80 -16.04 54.22 3.58
CA THR A 80 -16.01 55.67 3.36
C THR A 80 -16.81 56.39 4.45
N THR A 81 -16.54 57.69 4.62
CA THR A 81 -17.11 58.73 5.53
C THR A 81 -16.28 58.90 6.81
N ASP A 82 -15.75 60.06 7.20
CA ASP A 82 -16.03 61.49 6.94
C ASP A 82 -14.71 62.26 6.70
#